data_AF-A0A5P6PBE5-F1
#
_entry.id   AF-A0A5P6PBE5-F1
#
_cell.length_a   1.000
_cell.length_b   1.000
_cell.length_c   1.000
_cell.angle_alpha   90.00
_cell.angle_beta   90.00
_cell.angle_gamma   90.00
#
_symmetry.space_group_name_H-M   'P 1'
#
loop_
_entity.id
_entity.type
_entity.pdbx_description
1 polymer ?
#
loop_
_entity_poly.entity_id
_entity_poly.type
_entity_poly.pdbx_seq_one_letter_code
_entity_poly.pdbx_strand_id
1 'polypeptide(L)'
;MKAPRTTSELLPFVGKKLYSRYWTTLLARGLGMSRSQLFEHRRGSPKTTKRDIPGDLVALIESERDQCAVRSMELAQLRNRVVGIIEKAK
;
A
#
# COMPACT_ATOMS: atom_id res chain seq x y z
N MET A 1 15.10 -2.23 -13.78
CA MET A 1 14.19 -3.24 -13.17
C MET A 1 13.28 -3.75 -14.29
N LYS A 2 13.17 -5.07 -14.50
CA LYS A 2 12.28 -5.64 -15.53
C LYS A 2 10.82 -5.48 -15.09
N ALA A 3 9.93 -5.10 -16.01
CA ALA A 3 8.50 -5.00 -15.73
C ALA A 3 7.92 -6.38 -15.37
N PRO A 4 7.07 -6.49 -14.34
CA PRO A 4 6.43 -7.74 -13.97
C PRO A 4 5.46 -8.20 -15.08
N ARG A 5 5.48 -9.49 -15.40
CA ARG A 5 4.65 -10.11 -16.46
C ARG A 5 3.59 -11.06 -15.92
N THR A 6 3.66 -11.42 -14.64
CA THR A 6 2.72 -12.33 -13.98
C THR A 6 2.22 -11.75 -12.67
N THR A 7 1.07 -12.23 -12.19
CA THR A 7 0.53 -11.88 -10.86
C THR A 7 1.54 -12.17 -9.74
N SER A 8 2.27 -13.30 -9.85
CA SER A 8 3.32 -13.67 -8.90
C SER A 8 4.44 -12.64 -8.82
N GLU A 9 4.81 -12.02 -9.96
CA GLU A 9 5.81 -10.96 -10.04
C GLU A 9 5.24 -9.58 -9.64
N LEU A 10 3.96 -9.33 -9.90
CA LEU A 10 3.29 -8.07 -9.55
C LEU A 10 3.23 -7.85 -8.03
N LEU A 11 2.88 -8.88 -7.26
CA LEU A 11 2.77 -8.79 -5.79
C LEU A 11 4.05 -8.25 -5.11
N PRO A 12 5.25 -8.84 -5.30
CA PRO A 12 6.47 -8.28 -4.72
C PRO A 12 6.89 -6.96 -5.36
N PHE A 13 6.55 -6.70 -6.62
CA PHE A 13 6.84 -5.42 -7.26
C PHE A 13 6.07 -4.27 -6.60
N VAL A 14 4.74 -4.38 -6.53
CA VAL A 14 3.87 -3.38 -5.90
C VAL A 14 4.14 -3.28 -4.40
N GLY A 15 4.18 -4.41 -3.71
CA GLY A 15 4.39 -4.44 -2.26
C GLY A 15 5.67 -3.72 -1.85
N LYS A 16 6.81 -4.02 -2.50
CA LYS A 16 8.08 -3.36 -2.17
C LYS A 16 8.06 -1.87 -2.45
N LYS A 17 7.33 -1.42 -3.48
CA LYS A 17 7.20 0.00 -3.82
C LYS A 17 6.35 0.77 -2.80
N LEU A 18 5.24 0.19 -2.35
CA LEU A 18 4.36 0.84 -1.36
C LEU A 18 4.92 0.79 0.06
N TYR A 19 5.52 -0.34 0.44
CA TYR A 19 5.71 -0.65 1.87
C TYR A 19 7.13 -1.11 2.23
N SER A 20 8.07 -1.12 1.28
CA SER A 20 9.48 -1.46 1.50
C SER A 20 9.66 -2.79 2.26
N ARG A 21 10.37 -2.82 3.39
CA ARG A 21 10.72 -4.03 4.15
C ARG A 21 9.50 -4.79 4.70
N TYR A 22 8.41 -4.11 5.04
CA TYR A 22 7.23 -4.70 5.69
C TYR A 22 6.12 -5.07 4.72
N TRP A 23 6.44 -5.14 3.43
CA TRP A 23 5.43 -5.24 2.37
C TRP A 23 4.52 -6.46 2.45
N THR A 24 5.00 -7.62 2.91
CA THR A 24 4.14 -8.82 2.92
C THR A 24 2.96 -8.69 3.87
N THR A 25 3.16 -8.09 5.04
CA THR A 25 2.10 -7.90 6.04
C THR A 25 1.14 -6.79 5.61
N LEU A 26 1.68 -5.66 5.17
CA LEU A 26 0.89 -4.51 4.77
C LEU A 26 0.11 -4.76 3.48
N LEU A 27 0.72 -5.43 2.50
CA LEU A 27 0.04 -5.79 1.25
C LEU A 27 -1.08 -6.81 1.48
N ALA A 28 -0.84 -7.84 2.30
CA ALA A 28 -1.89 -8.81 2.62
C ALA A 28 -3.10 -8.11 3.28
N ARG A 29 -2.84 -7.19 4.22
CA ARG A 29 -3.87 -6.37 4.87
C ARG A 29 -4.59 -5.47 3.87
N GLY A 30 -3.86 -4.75 3.02
CA GLY A 30 -4.43 -3.85 2.00
C GLY A 30 -5.28 -4.60 0.98
N LEU A 31 -4.89 -5.82 0.64
CA LEU A 31 -5.68 -6.72 -0.20
C LEU A 31 -6.74 -7.49 0.59
N GLY A 32 -6.96 -7.26 1.89
CA GLY A 32 -7.98 -7.98 2.67
C GLY A 32 -7.83 -9.51 2.63
N MET A 33 -6.59 -10.01 2.66
CA MET A 33 -6.29 -11.45 2.69
C MET A 33 -5.28 -11.80 3.78
N SER A 34 -5.21 -13.08 4.13
CA SER A 34 -4.16 -13.56 5.01
C SER A 34 -2.80 -13.57 4.32
N ARG A 35 -1.71 -13.51 5.11
CA ARG A 35 -0.34 -13.65 4.57
C ARG A 35 -0.14 -14.99 3.86
N SER A 36 -0.77 -16.07 4.34
CA SER A 36 -0.70 -17.40 3.71
C SER A 36 -1.30 -17.37 2.31
N GLN A 37 -2.47 -16.76 2.13
CA GLN A 37 -3.09 -16.60 0.80
C GLN A 37 -2.20 -15.77 -0.14
N LEU A 38 -1.60 -14.68 0.35
CA LEU A 38 -0.63 -13.89 -0.42
C LEU A 38 0.54 -14.77 -0.90
N PHE A 39 1.06 -15.66 -0.06
CA PHE A 39 2.13 -16.60 -0.44
C PHE A 39 1.68 -17.62 -1.47
N GLU A 40 0.44 -18.13 -1.40
CA GLU A 40 -0.12 -19.04 -2.41
C GLU A 40 -0.23 -18.37 -3.79
N HIS A 41 -0.79 -17.15 -3.85
CA HIS A 41 -0.85 -16.36 -5.07
C HIS A 41 0.55 -16.08 -5.63
N ARG A 42 1.53 -15.82 -4.76
CA ARG A 42 2.92 -15.63 -5.17
C ARG A 42 3.57 -16.90 -5.70
N ARG A 43 3.19 -18.08 -5.21
CA ARG A 43 3.70 -19.36 -5.73
C ARG A 43 3.00 -19.78 -7.03
N GLY A 44 1.94 -19.09 -7.46
CA GLY A 44 1.15 -19.47 -8.62
C GLY A 44 0.28 -20.71 -8.38
N SER A 45 0.07 -21.09 -7.11
CA SER A 45 -0.76 -22.24 -6.71
C SER A 45 -1.83 -21.81 -5.70
N PRO A 46 -2.72 -20.86 -6.05
CA PRO A 46 -3.80 -20.46 -5.16
C PRO A 46 -4.73 -21.66 -4.92
N LYS A 47 -4.84 -22.09 -3.65
CA LYS A 47 -5.78 -23.16 -3.27
C LYS A 47 -7.21 -22.64 -3.12
N THR A 48 -7.33 -21.33 -2.87
CA THR A 48 -8.60 -20.62 -2.69
C THR A 48 -8.94 -19.74 -3.90
N THR A 49 -10.25 -19.63 -4.15
CA THR A 49 -11.04 -18.78 -5.07
C THR A 49 -10.29 -17.96 -6.12
N LYS A 50 -10.78 -18.00 -7.38
CA LYS A 50 -10.39 -17.04 -8.43
C LYS A 50 -10.65 -15.61 -7.94
N ARG A 51 -9.57 -14.90 -7.63
CA ARG A 51 -9.57 -13.50 -7.19
C ARG A 51 -8.83 -12.66 -8.22
N ASP A 52 -9.38 -11.51 -8.58
CA ASP A 52 -8.75 -10.56 -9.49
C ASP A 52 -7.67 -9.74 -8.77
N ILE A 53 -6.53 -10.37 -8.50
CA ILE A 53 -5.40 -9.74 -7.83
C ILE A 53 -4.90 -8.49 -8.59
N PRO A 54 -4.78 -8.48 -9.94
CA PRO A 54 -4.43 -7.27 -10.67
C PRO A 54 -5.38 -6.09 -10.41
N GLY A 55 -6.69 -6.31 -10.50
CA GLY A 55 -7.70 -5.28 -10.21
C GLY A 55 -7.60 -4.75 -8.78
N ASP A 56 -7.50 -5.66 -7.81
CA ASP A 56 -7.37 -5.29 -6.40
C ASP A 56 -6.09 -4.48 -6.10
N LEU A 57 -4.99 -4.78 -6.81
CA LEU A 57 -3.75 -4.00 -6.67
C LEU A 57 -3.91 -2.58 -7.21
N VAL A 58 -4.63 -2.38 -8.31
CA VAL A 58 -4.92 -1.03 -8.85
C VAL A 58 -5.74 -0.24 -7.84
N ALA A 59 -6.84 -0.81 -7.35
CA ALA A 59 -7.69 -0.17 -6.35
C ALA A 59 -6.92 0.18 -5.07
N LEU A 60 -6.02 -0.71 -4.62
CA LEU A 60 -5.15 -0.44 -3.47
C LEU A 60 -4.21 0.74 -3.72
N ILE A 61 -3.57 0.81 -4.89
CA ILE A 61 -2.67 1.92 -5.24
C ILE A 61 -3.42 3.25 -5.26
N GLU A 62 -4.63 3.28 -5.81
CA GLU A 62 -5.48 4.48 -5.82
C GLU A 62 -5.86 4.90 -4.40
N SER A 63 -6.30 3.96 -3.57
CA SER A 63 -6.60 4.23 -2.16
C SER A 63 -5.39 4.78 -1.39
N GLU A 64 -4.20 4.20 -1.58
CA GLU A 64 -2.96 4.67 -0.94
C GLU A 64 -2.58 6.08 -1.42
N ARG A 65 -2.76 6.38 -2.71
CA ARG A 65 -2.54 7.73 -3.27
C ARG A 65 -3.47 8.74 -2.62
N ASP A 66 -4.75 8.43 -2.52
CA ASP A 66 -5.76 9.36 -1.98
C ASP A 66 -5.53 9.59 -0.47
N GLN A 67 -5.19 8.54 0.28
CA GLN A 67 -4.78 8.66 1.70
C GLN A 67 -3.52 9.52 1.86
N CYS A 68 -2.53 9.38 0.95
CA CYS A 68 -1.34 10.21 0.96
C CYS A 68 -1.67 11.70 0.72
N ALA A 69 -2.61 11.99 -0.18
CA ALA A 69 -3.08 13.36 -0.43
C ALA A 69 -3.75 13.96 0.82
N VAL A 70 -4.67 13.21 1.44
CA VAL A 70 -5.33 13.61 2.70
C VAL A 70 -4.30 13.86 3.79
N ARG A 71 -3.36 12.93 4.01
CA ARG A 71 -2.32 13.05 5.02
C ARG A 71 -1.41 14.25 4.77
N SER A 72 -1.10 14.56 3.52
CA SER A 72 -0.31 15.74 3.15
C SER A 72 -1.02 17.03 3.57
N MET A 73 -2.33 17.12 3.35
CA MET A 73 -3.15 18.25 3.78
C MET A 73 -3.21 18.37 5.30
N GLU A 74 -3.43 17.27 6.02
CA GLU A 74 -3.45 17.24 7.48
C GLU A 74 -2.12 17.69 8.09
N LEU A 75 -0.99 17.24 7.53
CA LEU A 75 0.34 17.64 7.98
C LEU A 75 0.60 19.14 7.74
N ALA A 76 0.13 19.68 6.62
CA ALA A 76 0.24 21.12 6.35
C ALA A 76 -0.57 21.95 7.36
N GLN A 77 -1.79 21.53 7.69
CA GLN A 77 -2.62 22.17 8.71
C GLN A 77 -1.96 22.09 10.10
N LEU A 78 -1.46 20.91 10.48
CA LEU A 78 -0.75 20.70 11.74
C LEU A 78 0.48 21.61 11.83
N ARG A 79 1.29 21.69 10.76
CA ARG A 79 2.45 22.59 10.69
C ARG A 79 2.04 24.04 10.94
N ASN A 80 0.99 24.53 10.28
CA ASN A 80 0.54 25.91 10.45
C ASN A 80 0.07 26.18 11.88
N ARG A 81 -0.64 25.23 12.49
CA ARG A 81 -1.05 25.32 13.90
C ARG A 81 0.15 25.38 14.85
N VAL A 82 1.16 24.54 14.63
CA VAL A 82 2.39 24.54 15.44
C VAL A 82 3.15 25.86 15.31
N VAL A 83 3.30 26.39 14.09
CA VAL A 83 3.97 27.69 13.88
C VAL A 83 3.24 28.82 14.60
N GLY A 84 1.91 28.88 14.51
CA GLY A 84 1.13 29.91 15.22
C GLY A 84 1.23 29.81 16.75
N ILE A 85 1.43 28.61 17.30
CA ILE A 85 1.71 28.43 18.74
C ILE A 85 3.10 28.99 19.08
N ILE A 86 4.11 28.67 18.28
CA ILE A 86 5.49 29.14 18.50
C ILE A 86 5.58 30.66 18.41
N GLU A 87 4.90 31.28 17.45
CA GLU A 87 4.89 32.75 17.28
C GLU A 87 4.21 33.47 18.44
N LYS A 88 3.13 32.92 19.00
CA LYS A 88 2.44 33.50 20.17
C LYS A 88 3.18 33.32 21.50
N ALA A 89 4.12 32.39 21.56
CA ALA A 89 4.93 32.13 22.74
C ALA A 89 6.18 33.02 22.83
N LYS A 90 6.43 33.83 21.79
CA LYS A 90 7.45 34.88 21.75
C LYS A 90 6.84 36.20 22.16
#